data_AF-A0A371JA97-F1
#
_entry.id   AF-A0A371JA97-F1
#
_cell.length_a   1.000
_cell.length_b   1.000
_cell.length_c   1.000
_cell.angle_alpha   90.00
_cell.angle_beta   90.00
_cell.angle_gamma   90.00
#
_symmetry.space_group_name_H-M   'P 1'
#
loop_
_entity.id
_entity.type
_entity.pdbx_description
1 polymer ?
#
loop_
_entity_poly.entity_id
_entity_poly.type
_entity_poly.pdbx_seq_one_letter_code
_entity_poly.pdbx_strand_id
1 'polypeptide(L)'
;MNKLESIKLFQDIQLVSEKYKHLELENNESELEVNLKLQSLIQFYKSKIDELKSRANFISRQTRDELKNSNSKDIYKASIDLNNFAHHKYNALKESNINSIAINLMVQPTIDELILVNDSIRNKDYLKNKNTYFYIYEKIVINAFMIFLALKDMDMEQDNIHNLSQGILSQIQTLSIISM
;
A
#
# COMPACT_ATOMS: atom_id res chain seq x y z
N MET A 1 0.20 -13.51 24.46
CA MET A 1 -0.14 -12.69 23.27
C MET A 1 1.14 -12.10 22.73
N ASN A 2 1.41 -12.27 21.43
CA ASN A 2 2.55 -11.59 20.81
C ASN A 2 2.33 -10.07 20.88
N LYS A 3 3.39 -9.29 21.15
CA LYS A 3 3.35 -7.82 21.21
C LYS A 3 2.76 -7.18 19.93
N LEU A 4 2.81 -7.89 18.80
CA LEU A 4 2.24 -7.50 17.52
C LEU A 4 0.70 -7.60 17.51
N GLU A 5 0.15 -8.71 18.00
CA GLU A 5 -1.29 -9.03 18.01
C GLU A 5 -2.11 -8.09 18.91
N SER A 6 -1.44 -7.45 19.88
CA SER A 6 -2.06 -6.44 20.74
C SER A 6 -2.15 -5.04 20.12
N ILE A 7 -1.54 -4.81 18.95
CA ILE A 7 -1.56 -3.50 18.29
C ILE A 7 -2.87 -3.35 17.52
N LYS A 8 -3.61 -2.27 17.78
CA LYS A 8 -4.88 -1.96 17.11
C LYS A 8 -4.75 -2.05 15.58
N LEU A 9 -3.73 -1.44 14.99
CA LEU A 9 -3.49 -1.49 13.55
C LEU A 9 -3.35 -2.93 13.01
N PHE A 10 -2.71 -3.82 13.77
CA PHE A 10 -2.59 -5.22 13.36
C PHE A 10 -3.95 -5.91 13.38
N GLN A 11 -4.78 -5.64 14.39
CA GLN A 11 -6.15 -6.16 14.48
C GLN A 11 -7.03 -5.61 13.35
N ASP A 12 -6.93 -4.32 13.05
CA ASP A 12 -7.68 -3.68 11.97
C ASP A 12 -7.29 -4.28 10.60
N ILE A 13 -6.00 -4.56 10.35
CA ILE A 13 -5.53 -5.26 9.14
C ILE A 13 -6.10 -6.69 9.07
N GLN A 14 -6.16 -7.41 10.20
CA GLN A 14 -6.75 -8.73 10.23
C GLN A 14 -8.26 -8.70 9.89
N LEU A 15 -8.98 -7.66 10.33
CA LEU A 15 -10.39 -7.47 9.97
C LEU A 15 -10.58 -7.21 8.48
N VAL A 16 -9.65 -6.50 7.82
CA VAL A 16 -9.64 -6.38 6.35
C VAL A 16 -9.49 -7.76 5.72
N SER A 17 -8.52 -8.57 6.15
CA SER A 17 -8.36 -9.93 5.61
C SER A 17 -9.62 -10.78 5.75
N GLU A 18 -10.31 -10.74 6.89
CA GLU A 18 -11.54 -11.52 7.10
C GLU A 18 -12.72 -10.98 6.27
N LYS A 19 -12.81 -9.65 6.06
CA LYS A 19 -13.86 -9.03 5.21
C LYS A 19 -13.85 -9.57 3.77
N TYR A 20 -12.68 -9.83 3.20
CA TYR A 20 -12.55 -10.25 1.79
C TYR A 20 -12.40 -11.76 1.60
N LYS A 21 -12.22 -12.53 2.69
CA LYS A 21 -11.99 -13.98 2.67
C LYS A 21 -13.12 -14.80 2.05
N HIS A 22 -14.35 -14.31 2.15
CA HIS A 22 -15.56 -15.00 1.69
C HIS A 22 -16.04 -14.55 0.32
N LEU A 23 -15.30 -13.68 -0.37
CA LEU A 23 -15.67 -13.28 -1.71
C LEU A 23 -15.26 -14.36 -2.70
N GLU A 24 -16.26 -14.97 -3.32
CA GLU A 24 -16.08 -16.03 -4.29
C GLU A 24 -15.81 -15.44 -5.68
N LEU A 25 -14.82 -15.99 -6.37
CA LEU A 25 -14.68 -15.76 -7.81
C LEU A 25 -15.90 -16.34 -8.51
N GLU A 26 -16.52 -15.57 -9.40
CA GLU A 26 -17.51 -16.15 -10.30
C GLU A 26 -16.86 -17.27 -11.11
N ASN A 27 -17.52 -18.43 -11.17
CA ASN A 27 -17.03 -19.59 -11.89
C ASN A 27 -17.28 -19.42 -13.41
N ASN A 28 -16.72 -18.34 -13.97
CA ASN A 28 -16.72 -18.06 -15.40
C ASN A 28 -15.27 -18.19 -15.92
N GLU A 29 -15.13 -18.72 -17.14
CA GLU A 29 -13.83 -19.07 -17.73
C GLU A 29 -12.89 -17.86 -17.80
N SER A 30 -13.42 -16.68 -18.13
CA SER A 30 -12.65 -15.44 -18.19
C SER A 30 -12.06 -15.01 -16.84
N GLU A 31 -12.81 -15.07 -15.75
CA GLU A 31 -12.34 -14.69 -14.40
C GLU A 31 -11.33 -15.70 -13.88
N LEU A 32 -11.47 -16.98 -14.23
CA LEU A 32 -10.48 -18.00 -13.93
C LEU A 32 -9.15 -17.72 -14.63
N GLU A 33 -9.17 -17.39 -15.93
CA GLU A 33 -7.96 -17.02 -16.67
C GLU A 33 -7.30 -15.76 -16.11
N VAL A 34 -8.10 -14.73 -15.80
CA VAL A 34 -7.63 -13.49 -15.18
C VAL A 34 -6.98 -13.77 -13.83
N ASN A 35 -7.62 -14.58 -12.98
CA ASN A 35 -7.09 -14.95 -11.68
C ASN A 35 -5.78 -15.76 -11.81
N LEU A 36 -5.70 -16.72 -12.73
CA LEU A 36 -4.48 -17.49 -12.98
C LEU A 36 -3.31 -16.58 -13.42
N LYS A 37 -3.57 -15.66 -14.35
CA LYS A 37 -2.57 -14.66 -14.79
C LYS A 37 -2.13 -13.78 -13.62
N LEU A 38 -3.08 -13.26 -12.84
CA LEU A 38 -2.81 -12.40 -11.69
C LEU A 38 -1.97 -13.12 -10.62
N GLN A 39 -2.32 -14.36 -10.28
CA GLN A 39 -1.55 -15.16 -9.34
C GLN A 39 -0.12 -15.42 -9.84
N SER A 40 0.04 -15.75 -11.13
CA SER A 40 1.36 -15.92 -11.75
C SER A 40 2.22 -14.65 -11.63
N LEU A 41 1.64 -13.48 -11.94
CA LEU A 41 2.32 -12.19 -11.82
C LEU A 41 2.68 -11.86 -10.37
N ILE A 42 1.78 -12.11 -9.41
CA ILE A 42 2.06 -11.92 -7.98
C ILE A 42 3.24 -12.81 -7.54
N GLN A 43 3.27 -14.08 -7.94
CA GLN A 43 4.39 -14.97 -7.62
C GLN A 43 5.70 -14.51 -8.26
N PHE A 44 5.64 -14.05 -9.52
CA PHE A 44 6.79 -13.47 -10.20
C PHE A 44 7.35 -12.26 -9.45
N TYR A 45 6.51 -11.28 -9.09
CA TYR A 45 6.97 -10.10 -8.36
C TYR A 45 7.38 -10.40 -6.92
N LYS A 46 6.76 -11.39 -6.27
CA LYS A 46 7.19 -11.90 -4.97
C LYS A 46 8.59 -12.50 -5.02
N SER A 47 8.95 -13.20 -6.10
CA SER A 47 10.33 -13.71 -6.29
C SER A 47 11.38 -12.59 -6.42
N LYS A 48 10.94 -11.35 -6.72
CA LYS A 48 11.77 -10.15 -6.88
C LYS A 48 11.67 -9.18 -5.70
N ILE A 49 11.20 -9.64 -4.55
CA ILE A 49 10.89 -8.77 -3.41
C ILE A 49 12.07 -7.92 -2.95
N ASP A 50 13.30 -8.42 -3.05
CA ASP A 50 14.49 -7.65 -2.66
C ASP A 50 14.81 -6.53 -3.64
N GLU A 51 14.54 -6.71 -4.94
CA GLU A 51 14.60 -5.64 -5.93
C GLU A 51 13.55 -4.55 -5.62
N LEU A 52 12.33 -4.96 -5.26
CA LEU A 52 11.27 -4.02 -4.89
C LEU A 52 11.63 -3.20 -3.65
N LYS A 53 12.17 -3.85 -2.60
CA LYS A 53 12.70 -3.15 -1.44
C LYS A 53 13.84 -2.20 -1.81
N SER A 54 14.74 -2.61 -2.71
CA SER A 54 15.84 -1.75 -3.17
C SER A 54 15.31 -0.49 -3.86
N ARG A 55 14.30 -0.62 -4.73
CA ARG A 55 13.64 0.53 -5.38
C ARG A 55 12.92 1.43 -4.37
N ALA A 56 12.19 0.87 -3.41
CA ALA A 56 11.55 1.64 -2.36
C ALA A 56 12.57 2.37 -1.48
N ASN A 57 13.68 1.71 -1.13
CA ASN A 57 14.79 2.32 -0.38
C ASN A 57 15.47 3.44 -1.14
N PHE A 58 15.60 3.31 -2.47
CA PHE A 58 16.12 4.37 -3.32
C PHE A 58 15.23 5.62 -3.25
N ILE A 59 13.91 5.45 -3.42
CA ILE A 59 12.93 6.55 -3.28
C ILE A 59 13.03 7.18 -1.89
N SER A 60 13.06 6.36 -0.84
CA SER A 60 13.17 6.84 0.54
C SER A 60 14.42 7.68 0.75
N ARG A 61 15.59 7.24 0.26
CA ARG A 61 16.84 8.00 0.35
C ARG A 61 16.73 9.34 -0.38
N GLN A 62 16.24 9.33 -1.61
CA GLN A 62 16.06 10.55 -2.39
C GLN A 62 15.17 11.57 -1.66
N THR A 63 14.06 11.13 -1.07
CA THR A 63 13.17 12.00 -0.29
C THR A 63 13.86 12.62 0.93
N ARG A 64 14.71 11.87 1.64
CA ARG A 64 15.46 12.41 2.78
C ARG A 64 16.52 13.40 2.34
N ASP A 65 17.19 13.13 1.22
CA ASP A 65 18.21 14.01 0.66
C ASP A 65 17.60 15.35 0.22
N GLU A 66 16.42 15.33 -0.40
CA GLU A 66 15.65 16.52 -0.79
C GLU A 66 15.25 17.39 0.43
N LEU A 67 15.04 16.77 1.60
CA LEU A 67 14.60 17.45 2.82
C LEU A 67 15.73 17.71 3.83
N LYS A 68 16.96 17.30 3.53
CA LYS A 68 18.09 17.33 4.48
C LYS A 68 18.37 18.71 5.08
N ASN A 69 18.15 19.77 4.30
CA ASN A 69 18.38 21.17 4.71
C ASN A 69 17.10 21.92 5.05
N SER A 70 15.93 21.24 5.02
CA SER A 70 14.65 21.84 5.35
C SER A 70 14.46 21.95 6.86
N ASN A 71 13.71 22.96 7.31
CA ASN A 71 13.38 23.09 8.74
C ASN A 71 12.29 22.08 9.14
N SER A 72 12.13 21.87 10.45
CA SER A 72 11.16 20.89 10.99
C SER A 72 9.71 21.16 10.61
N LYS A 73 9.32 22.44 10.43
CA LYS A 73 7.96 22.82 10.03
C LYS A 73 7.69 22.40 8.59
N ASP A 74 8.65 22.60 7.69
CA ASP A 74 8.52 22.22 6.28
C ASP A 74 8.53 20.69 6.11
N ILE A 75 9.38 19.99 6.86
CA ILE A 75 9.40 18.52 6.90
C ILE A 75 8.04 17.98 7.38
N TYR A 76 7.50 18.54 8.46
CA TYR A 76 6.20 18.13 8.99
C TYR A 76 5.07 18.38 7.98
N LYS A 77 5.05 19.57 7.36
CA LYS A 77 4.07 19.91 6.33
C LYS A 77 4.15 18.94 5.14
N ALA A 78 5.35 18.66 4.63
CA ALA A 78 5.54 17.71 3.54
C ALA A 78 5.01 16.31 3.89
N SER A 79 5.24 15.83 5.11
CA SER A 79 4.72 14.54 5.56
C SER A 79 3.18 14.48 5.56
N ILE A 80 2.52 15.57 6.00
CA ILE A 80 1.06 15.66 6.00
C ILE A 80 0.52 15.72 4.58
N ASP A 81 1.12 16.58 3.74
CA ASP A 81 0.65 16.80 2.38
C ASP A 81 0.76 15.51 1.55
N LEU A 82 1.88 14.78 1.68
CA LEU A 82 2.06 13.48 1.03
C LEU A 82 1.11 12.41 1.55
N ASN A 83 0.88 12.34 2.87
CA ASN A 83 -0.06 11.38 3.44
C ASN A 83 -1.49 11.68 2.99
N ASN A 84 -1.92 12.95 3.00
CA ASN A 84 -3.23 13.34 2.51
C ASN A 84 -3.39 13.06 1.00
N PHE A 85 -2.36 13.35 0.20
CA PHE A 85 -2.36 13.04 -1.22
C PHE A 85 -2.53 11.54 -1.47
N ALA A 86 -1.78 10.68 -0.75
CA ALA A 86 -1.93 9.23 -0.84
C ALA A 86 -3.37 8.79 -0.50
N HIS A 87 -3.95 9.33 0.58
CA HIS A 87 -5.32 9.04 0.98
C HIS A 87 -6.34 9.40 -0.10
N HIS A 88 -6.20 10.58 -0.72
CA HIS A 88 -7.06 10.98 -1.83
C HIS A 88 -6.98 10.01 -3.02
N LYS A 89 -5.79 9.51 -3.34
CA LYS A 89 -5.59 8.53 -4.42
C LYS A 89 -6.25 7.18 -4.11
N TYR A 90 -6.18 6.74 -2.86
CA TYR A 90 -6.83 5.52 -2.39
C TYR A 90 -8.36 5.62 -2.42
N ASN A 91 -8.92 6.75 -2.00
CA ASN A 91 -10.37 6.96 -2.04
C ASN A 91 -10.90 7.03 -3.49
N ALA A 92 -10.17 7.69 -4.40
CA ALA A 92 -10.54 7.71 -5.82
C ALA A 92 -10.62 6.29 -6.42
N LEU A 93 -9.71 5.40 -6.02
CA LEU A 93 -9.74 4.00 -6.43
C LEU A 93 -10.86 3.19 -5.77
N LYS A 94 -11.18 3.49 -4.51
CA LYS A 94 -12.27 2.81 -3.79
C LYS A 94 -13.63 3.00 -4.48
N GLU A 95 -13.80 4.15 -5.12
CA GLU A 95 -14.99 4.52 -5.89
C GLU A 95 -14.92 4.06 -7.37
N SER A 96 -13.77 3.54 -7.82
CA SER A 96 -13.60 3.07 -9.21
C SER A 96 -14.37 1.78 -9.47
N ASN A 97 -14.99 1.69 -10.66
CA ASN A 97 -15.69 0.49 -11.07
C ASN A 97 -14.71 -0.47 -11.78
N ILE A 98 -14.21 -1.46 -11.04
CA ILE A 98 -13.28 -2.46 -11.57
C ILE A 98 -14.09 -3.65 -12.07
N ASN A 99 -14.09 -3.85 -13.40
CA ASN A 99 -14.95 -4.83 -14.06
C ASN A 99 -14.62 -6.29 -13.67
N SER A 100 -13.34 -6.63 -13.49
CA SER A 100 -12.96 -7.99 -13.10
C SER A 100 -13.01 -8.18 -11.59
N ILE A 101 -13.72 -9.22 -11.17
CA ILE A 101 -13.83 -9.61 -9.76
C ILE A 101 -12.46 -10.01 -9.22
N ALA A 102 -11.70 -10.82 -9.95
CA ALA A 102 -10.34 -11.23 -9.57
C ALA A 102 -9.41 -10.03 -9.31
N ILE A 103 -9.46 -9.02 -10.18
CA ILE A 103 -8.69 -7.78 -10.01
C ILE A 103 -9.20 -6.98 -8.81
N ASN A 104 -10.52 -6.83 -8.68
CA ASN A 104 -11.13 -6.07 -7.59
C ASN A 104 -10.83 -6.69 -6.21
N LEU A 105 -10.76 -8.02 -6.13
CA LEU A 105 -10.37 -8.77 -4.93
C LEU A 105 -8.92 -8.58 -4.52
N MET A 106 -8.05 -8.11 -5.41
CA MET A 106 -6.69 -7.70 -5.05
C MET A 106 -6.62 -6.21 -4.73
N VAL A 107 -7.35 -5.38 -5.46
CA VAL A 107 -7.30 -3.92 -5.32
C VAL A 107 -7.93 -3.46 -4.00
N GLN A 108 -9.14 -3.95 -3.67
CA GLN A 108 -9.90 -3.45 -2.52
C GLN A 108 -9.22 -3.72 -1.18
N PRO A 109 -8.72 -4.95 -0.87
CA PRO A 109 -7.98 -5.18 0.36
C PRO A 109 -6.71 -4.33 0.44
N THR A 110 -5.97 -4.22 -0.67
CA THR A 110 -4.74 -3.41 -0.73
C THR A 110 -5.02 -1.95 -0.39
N ILE A 111 -6.09 -1.38 -0.93
CA ILE A 111 -6.52 -0.01 -0.64
C ILE A 111 -6.94 0.14 0.82
N ASP A 112 -7.78 -0.77 1.34
CA ASP A 112 -8.24 -0.71 2.72
C ASP A 112 -7.05 -0.79 3.71
N GLU A 113 -6.06 -1.66 3.45
CA GLU A 113 -4.82 -1.74 4.26
C GLU A 113 -3.98 -0.45 4.17
N LEU A 114 -3.82 0.13 2.97
CA LEU A 114 -3.10 1.39 2.79
C LEU A 114 -3.79 2.57 3.48
N ILE A 115 -5.13 2.61 3.49
CA ILE A 115 -5.91 3.60 4.23
C ILE A 115 -5.67 3.44 5.74
N LEU A 116 -5.63 2.21 6.27
CA LEU A 116 -5.32 1.99 7.68
C LEU A 116 -3.91 2.49 8.05
N VAL A 117 -2.92 2.26 7.20
CA VAL A 117 -1.56 2.83 7.38
C VAL A 117 -1.62 4.36 7.38
N ASN A 118 -2.35 4.95 6.44
CA ASN A 118 -2.51 6.39 6.31
C ASN A 118 -3.13 7.03 7.57
N ASP A 119 -4.21 6.45 8.06
CA ASP A 119 -4.91 6.89 9.27
C ASP A 119 -4.03 6.72 10.52
N SER A 120 -3.28 5.62 10.60
CA SER A 120 -2.35 5.39 11.71
C SER A 120 -1.22 6.44 11.75
N ILE A 121 -0.70 6.85 10.59
CA ILE A 121 0.30 7.93 10.49
C ILE A 121 -0.33 9.26 10.88
N ARG A 122 -1.54 9.56 10.40
CA ARG A 122 -2.29 10.78 10.73
C ARG A 122 -2.53 10.91 12.24
N ASN A 123 -2.86 9.80 12.89
CA ASN A 123 -3.07 9.69 14.33
C ASN A 123 -1.76 9.61 15.14
N LYS A 124 -0.60 9.60 14.46
CA LYS A 124 0.74 9.51 15.06
C LYS A 124 0.92 8.28 15.95
N ASP A 125 0.25 7.17 15.64
CA ASP A 125 0.30 5.96 16.45
C ASP A 125 1.72 5.40 16.60
N TYR A 126 2.55 5.60 15.58
CA TYR A 126 3.96 5.21 15.59
C TYR A 126 4.77 5.83 16.73
N LEU A 127 4.33 6.93 17.35
CA LEU A 127 4.99 7.49 18.52
C LEU A 127 4.91 6.58 19.75
N LYS A 128 3.92 5.67 19.81
CA LYS A 128 3.78 4.70 20.91
C LYS A 128 4.85 3.61 20.87
N ASN A 129 5.21 3.16 19.67
CA ASN A 129 6.22 2.12 19.44
C ASN A 129 6.73 2.16 17.99
N LYS A 130 7.68 3.07 17.73
CA LYS A 130 8.18 3.36 16.38
C LYS A 130 8.53 2.09 15.61
N ASN A 131 9.38 1.23 16.18
CA ASN A 131 9.88 0.05 15.47
C ASN A 131 8.78 -0.90 15.00
N THR A 132 7.78 -1.18 15.85
CA THR A 132 6.72 -2.12 15.47
C THR A 132 5.75 -1.53 14.46
N TYR A 133 5.41 -0.24 14.58
CA TYR A 133 4.56 0.41 13.59
C TYR A 133 5.25 0.54 12.23
N PHE A 134 6.53 0.94 12.21
CA PHE A 134 7.30 1.02 10.96
C PHE A 134 7.45 -0.34 10.29
N TYR A 135 7.65 -1.42 11.05
CA TYR A 135 7.65 -2.78 10.50
C TYR A 135 6.33 -3.10 9.80
N ILE A 136 5.19 -2.78 10.40
CA ILE A 136 3.87 -3.00 9.78
C ILE A 136 3.72 -2.13 8.53
N TYR A 137 4.01 -0.83 8.63
CA TYR A 137 3.88 0.11 7.52
C TYR A 137 4.71 -0.31 6.31
N GLU A 138 5.98 -0.65 6.51
CA GLU A 138 6.88 -1.09 5.44
C GLU A 138 6.37 -2.37 4.78
N LYS A 139 5.87 -3.34 5.57
CA LYS A 139 5.34 -4.59 5.03
C LYS A 139 4.12 -4.36 4.14
N ILE A 140 3.16 -3.56 4.60
CA ILE A 140 1.96 -3.22 3.84
C ILE A 140 2.31 -2.47 2.56
N VAL A 141 3.16 -1.43 2.66
CA VAL A 141 3.53 -0.61 1.49
C VAL A 141 4.34 -1.41 0.46
N ILE A 142 5.23 -2.30 0.87
CA ILE A 142 5.97 -3.17 -0.05
C ILE A 142 5.05 -4.20 -0.70
N ASN A 143 4.11 -4.79 0.04
CA ASN A 143 3.10 -5.69 -0.54
C ASN A 143 2.23 -4.96 -1.56
N ALA A 144 1.77 -3.75 -1.24
CA ALA A 144 1.02 -2.91 -2.17
C ALA A 144 1.84 -2.58 -3.43
N PHE A 145 3.14 -2.29 -3.28
CA PHE A 145 4.02 -2.03 -4.42
C PHE A 145 4.15 -3.25 -5.34
N MET A 146 4.27 -4.45 -4.77
CA MET A 146 4.24 -5.71 -5.52
C MET A 146 2.91 -5.90 -6.26
N ILE A 147 1.78 -5.67 -5.58
CA ILE A 147 0.44 -5.81 -6.16
C ILE A 147 0.23 -4.80 -7.28
N PHE A 148 0.65 -3.55 -7.11
CA PHE A 148 0.64 -2.54 -8.18
C PHE A 148 1.36 -3.03 -9.44
N LEU A 149 2.53 -3.63 -9.32
CA LEU A 149 3.27 -4.11 -10.49
C LEU A 149 2.55 -5.27 -11.19
N ALA A 150 1.98 -6.20 -10.42
CA ALA A 150 1.16 -7.26 -10.98
C ALA A 150 -0.06 -6.68 -11.71
N LEU A 151 -0.78 -5.74 -11.09
CA LEU A 151 -1.95 -5.08 -11.67
C LEU A 151 -1.63 -4.24 -12.91
N LYS A 152 -0.46 -3.60 -12.94
CA LYS A 152 0.02 -2.84 -14.10
C LYS A 152 0.24 -3.75 -15.32
N ASP A 153 0.66 -4.98 -15.10
CA ASP A 153 0.85 -5.99 -16.16
C ASP A 153 -0.46 -6.76 -16.47
N MET A 154 -1.54 -6.43 -15.76
CA MET A 154 -2.90 -6.74 -16.14
C MET A 154 -3.46 -5.58 -16.99
N ASP A 155 -4.49 -5.86 -17.77
CA ASP A 155 -5.18 -4.86 -18.61
C ASP A 155 -6.12 -3.95 -17.78
N MET A 156 -5.64 -3.46 -16.64
CA MET A 156 -6.37 -2.55 -15.76
C MET A 156 -6.34 -1.13 -16.35
N GLU A 157 -7.43 -0.38 -16.15
CA GLU A 157 -7.53 1.01 -16.62
C GLU A 157 -6.37 1.87 -16.11
N GLN A 158 -5.80 2.67 -17.03
CA GLN A 158 -4.61 3.46 -16.76
C GLN A 158 -4.77 4.43 -15.60
N ASP A 159 -5.96 5.04 -15.44
CA ASP A 159 -6.22 5.98 -14.36
C ASP A 159 -6.17 5.30 -12.99
N ASN A 160 -6.64 4.05 -12.90
CA ASN A 160 -6.57 3.28 -11.67
C ASN A 160 -5.13 2.90 -11.34
N ILE A 161 -4.36 2.43 -12.34
CA ILE A 161 -2.93 2.15 -12.17
C ILE A 161 -2.16 3.42 -11.78
N HIS A 162 -2.50 4.56 -12.37
CA HIS A 162 -1.89 5.84 -12.04
C HIS A 162 -2.17 6.24 -10.60
N ASN A 163 -3.43 6.20 -10.16
CA ASN A 163 -3.80 6.53 -8.79
C ASN A 163 -3.11 5.59 -7.79
N LEU A 164 -3.05 4.29 -8.05
CA LEU A 164 -2.42 3.32 -7.16
C LEU A 164 -0.91 3.59 -7.06
N SER A 165 -0.26 3.81 -8.20
CA SER A 165 1.18 4.11 -8.27
C SER A 165 1.54 5.37 -7.49
N GLN A 166 0.76 6.43 -7.65
CA GLN A 166 0.98 7.72 -7.00
C GLN A 166 0.73 7.64 -5.49
N GLY A 167 -0.34 6.95 -5.08
CA GLY A 167 -0.62 6.72 -3.66
C GLY A 167 0.52 5.96 -2.98
N ILE A 168 0.95 4.84 -3.55
CA ILE A 168 2.06 4.03 -3.00
C ILE A 168 3.36 4.83 -2.96
N LEU A 169 3.70 5.56 -4.03
CA LEU A 169 4.89 6.41 -4.07
C LEU A 169 4.86 7.43 -2.92
N SER A 170 3.77 8.17 -2.78
CA SER A 170 3.62 9.16 -1.72
C SER A 170 3.61 8.54 -0.32
N GLN A 171 3.14 7.30 -0.17
CA GLN A 171 3.22 6.57 1.09
C GLN A 171 4.66 6.19 1.43
N ILE A 172 5.46 5.72 0.46
CA ILE A 172 6.91 5.44 0.65
C ILE A 172 7.63 6.73 1.08
N GLN A 173 7.37 7.84 0.39
CA GLN A 173 7.95 9.15 0.72
C GLN A 173 7.54 9.59 2.14
N THR A 174 6.25 9.47 2.48
CA THR A 174 5.74 9.79 3.83
C THR A 174 6.48 8.99 4.90
N LEU A 175 6.58 7.66 4.73
CA LEU A 175 7.31 6.79 5.66
C LEU A 175 8.78 7.19 5.80
N SER A 176 9.41 7.58 4.70
CA SER A 176 10.79 8.05 4.72
C SER A 176 10.96 9.34 5.54
N ILE A 177 9.99 10.26 5.46
CA ILE A 177 10.01 11.52 6.21
C ILE A 177 9.79 11.28 7.69
N ILE A 178 8.76 10.51 8.06
CA ILE A 178 8.45 10.27 9.48
C ILE A 178 9.47 9.35 10.18
N SER A 179 10.35 8.69 9.42
CA SER A 179 11.46 7.90 9.98
C SER A 179 12.70 8.71 10.30
N MET A 180 12.88 9.90 9.71
CA MET A 180 13.96 10.84 10.06
C MET A 180 13.98 11.15 11.56
#